data_AF-A0A352DNK6-F1
#
_entry.id   AF-A0A352DNK6-F1
#
_cell.length_a   1.000
_cell.length_b   1.000
_cell.length_c   1.000
_cell.angle_alpha   90.00
_cell.angle_beta   90.00
_cell.angle_gamma   90.00
#
_symmetry.space_group_name_H-M   'P 1'
#
loop_
_entity.id
_entity.type
_entity.pdbx_description
1 polymer ?
#
loop_
_entity_poly.entity_id
_entity_poly.type
_entity_poly.pdbx_seq_one_letter_code
_entity_poly.pdbx_strand_id
1 'polypeptide(L)'
;MNANAKAVADFRKGSTPLFFASDGWTNGNPFDCGWYKGNTSLDNGMLTLKIDRDYTGKYNYSGAEYRTSDHYGYGYYETSMQAIKNPGVVSSFFTYTGQSEDNPWDEIDIEVLGKDTTKVQFNYYT
;
A
#
# COMPACT_ATOMS: atom_id res chain seq x y z
N MET A 1 -10.35 6.25 13.98
CA MET A 1 -10.91 6.81 12.74
C MET A 1 -11.72 8.06 13.06
N ASN A 2 -11.10 9.22 12.82
CA ASN A 2 -11.76 10.50 12.86
C ASN A 2 -12.73 10.66 11.66
N ALA A 3 -14.04 10.68 11.93
CA ALA A 3 -15.06 10.82 10.89
C ALA A 3 -15.08 12.21 10.20
N ASN A 4 -14.40 13.19 10.79
CA ASN A 4 -14.29 14.55 10.26
C ASN A 4 -13.00 14.79 9.46
N ALA A 5 -12.23 13.74 9.16
CA ALA A 5 -11.02 13.88 8.35
C ALA A 5 -11.36 14.23 6.89
N LYS A 6 -10.42 14.90 6.20
CA LYS A 6 -10.57 15.30 4.79
C LYS A 6 -10.77 14.08 3.86
N ALA A 7 -10.12 12.97 4.18
CA ALA A 7 -10.27 11.71 3.47
C ALA A 7 -10.50 10.59 4.50
N VAL A 8 -11.56 9.81 4.30
CA VAL A 8 -11.89 8.68 5.17
C VAL A 8 -12.27 7.48 4.30
N ALA A 9 -11.56 6.37 4.48
CA ALA A 9 -11.89 5.08 3.90
C ALA A 9 -12.18 4.09 5.02
N ASP A 10 -13.46 3.74 5.19
CA ASP A 10 -13.89 2.69 6.10
C ASP A 10 -14.12 1.39 5.33
N PHE A 11 -13.07 0.58 5.18
CA PHE A 11 -13.13 -0.67 4.41
C PHE A 11 -14.05 -1.75 5.00
N ARG A 12 -14.58 -1.54 6.22
CA ARG A 12 -15.70 -2.36 6.75
C ARG A 12 -17.00 -2.12 5.98
N LYS A 13 -17.11 -0.98 5.30
CA LYS A 13 -18.28 -0.57 4.50
C LYS A 13 -18.11 -0.84 3.01
N GLY A 14 -17.04 -1.53 2.61
CA GLY A 14 -16.74 -1.86 1.22
C GLY A 14 -15.86 -0.81 0.54
N SER A 15 -16.03 -0.67 -0.78
CA SER A 15 -15.20 0.21 -1.61
C SER A 15 -15.53 1.68 -1.41
N THR A 16 -14.56 2.53 -1.75
CA THR A 16 -14.68 3.98 -1.71
C THR A 16 -14.18 4.55 -3.04
N PRO A 17 -14.76 5.64 -3.56
CA PRO A 17 -14.22 6.30 -4.75
C PRO A 17 -12.83 6.92 -4.51
N LEU A 18 -12.40 7.06 -3.26
CA LEU A 18 -11.12 7.68 -2.91
C LEU A 18 -9.90 6.81 -3.24
N PHE A 19 -10.06 5.49 -3.30
CA PHE A 19 -8.97 4.55 -3.47
C PHE A 19 -9.23 3.60 -4.64
N PHE A 20 -8.15 3.15 -5.28
CA PHE A 20 -8.18 2.13 -6.31
C PHE A 20 -6.98 1.18 -6.20
N ALA A 21 -7.14 -0.02 -6.74
CA ALA A 21 -6.08 -1.01 -6.79
C ALA A 21 -5.18 -0.79 -8.00
N SER A 22 -3.87 -0.88 -7.80
CA SER A 22 -2.89 -0.92 -8.88
C SER A 22 -2.97 -2.24 -9.66
N ASP A 23 -2.74 -2.16 -10.98
CA ASP A 23 -2.93 -3.30 -11.88
C ASP A 23 -1.98 -3.25 -13.08
N GLY A 24 -1.27 -4.35 -13.35
CA GLY A 24 -0.54 -4.60 -14.60
C GLY A 24 0.88 -4.04 -14.69
N TRP A 25 1.44 -3.46 -13.63
CA TRP A 25 2.76 -2.81 -13.63
C TRP A 25 3.65 -3.26 -12.46
N THR A 26 4.90 -2.85 -12.42
CA THR A 26 5.87 -3.15 -11.33
C THR A 26 6.72 -1.92 -11.04
N ASN A 27 7.15 -1.77 -9.79
CA ASN A 27 8.15 -0.76 -9.41
C ASN A 27 9.55 -1.12 -9.94
N GLY A 28 9.80 -2.39 -10.28
CA GLY A 28 11.16 -2.89 -10.49
C GLY A 28 11.95 -2.92 -9.19
N ASN A 29 13.28 -3.01 -9.26
CA ASN A 29 14.15 -3.14 -8.08
C ASN A 29 13.88 -2.02 -7.05
N PRO A 30 13.65 -2.33 -5.75
CA PRO A 30 13.84 -3.64 -5.09
C PRO A 30 12.62 -4.58 -5.05
N PHE A 31 11.52 -4.26 -5.73
CA PHE A 31 10.28 -5.03 -5.72
C PHE A 31 10.33 -6.19 -6.72
N ASP A 32 10.33 -7.42 -6.22
CA ASP A 32 10.29 -8.65 -7.03
C ASP A 32 8.85 -9.10 -7.37
N CYS A 33 7.94 -8.14 -7.55
CA CYS A 33 6.54 -8.45 -7.85
C CYS A 33 5.90 -7.49 -8.87
N GLY A 34 4.88 -7.97 -9.56
CA GLY A 34 3.93 -7.12 -10.27
C GLY A 34 2.71 -6.82 -9.42
N TRP A 35 2.13 -5.64 -9.60
CA TRP A 35 0.87 -5.24 -8.96
C TRP A 35 -0.31 -5.77 -9.76
N TYR A 36 -1.23 -6.46 -9.07
CA TYR A 36 -2.44 -6.99 -9.67
C TYR A 36 -3.65 -6.65 -8.80
N LYS A 37 -4.69 -6.06 -9.40
CA LYS A 37 -5.91 -5.74 -8.65
C LYS A 37 -6.58 -6.96 -8.03
N GLY A 38 -6.39 -8.14 -8.64
CA GLY A 38 -6.91 -9.41 -8.14
C GLY A 38 -6.31 -9.87 -6.81
N ASN A 39 -5.19 -9.27 -6.38
CA ASN A 39 -4.62 -9.48 -5.05
C ASN A 39 -5.16 -8.51 -3.99
N THR A 40 -6.16 -7.70 -4.34
CA THR A 40 -6.91 -6.87 -3.39
C THR A 40 -8.30 -7.45 -3.19
N SER A 41 -8.77 -7.46 -1.95
CA SER A 41 -10.16 -7.77 -1.65
C SER A 41 -10.71 -6.90 -0.53
N LEU A 42 -12.02 -6.67 -0.56
CA LEU A 42 -12.77 -5.96 0.47
C LEU A 42 -13.79 -6.93 1.08
N ASP A 43 -13.27 -7.84 1.88
CA ASP A 43 -14.03 -8.91 2.53
C ASP A 43 -13.71 -8.93 4.04
N ASN A 44 -14.50 -9.70 4.81
CA ASN A 44 -14.27 -9.87 6.25
C ASN A 44 -14.17 -8.56 7.07
N GLY A 45 -14.75 -7.47 6.56
CA GLY A 45 -14.70 -6.16 7.19
C GLY A 45 -13.35 -5.44 7.08
N MET A 46 -12.50 -5.78 6.10
CA MET A 46 -11.21 -5.13 5.90
C MET A 46 -10.78 -5.09 4.43
N LEU A 47 -9.81 -4.23 4.13
CA LEU A 47 -9.02 -4.35 2.91
C LEU A 47 -7.94 -5.40 3.15
N THR A 48 -7.93 -6.43 2.31
CA THR A 48 -6.87 -7.45 2.28
C THR A 48 -5.96 -7.18 1.09
N LEU A 49 -4.66 -7.07 1.36
CA LEU A 49 -3.60 -7.00 0.34
C LEU A 49 -2.82 -8.30 0.38
N LYS A 50 -2.79 -9.01 -0.75
CA LYS A 50 -2.18 -10.33 -0.87
C LYS A 50 -0.85 -10.27 -1.63
N ILE A 51 0.08 -11.11 -1.20
CA ILE A 51 1.22 -11.54 -2.00
C ILE A 51 1.03 -13.03 -2.35
N ASP A 52 1.35 -13.41 -3.58
CA ASP A 52 1.33 -14.80 -4.04
C ASP A 52 2.40 -15.02 -5.13
N ARG A 53 2.54 -16.25 -5.60
CA ARG A 53 3.26 -16.53 -6.85
C ARG A 53 2.58 -15.79 -8.00
N ASP A 54 3.36 -15.24 -8.92
CA ASP A 54 2.83 -14.83 -10.22
C ASP A 54 2.70 -16.04 -11.14
N TYR A 55 1.48 -16.38 -11.52
CA TYR A 55 1.18 -17.51 -12.41
C TYR A 55 1.26 -17.15 -13.89
N THR A 56 1.39 -15.86 -14.24
CA THR A 56 1.58 -15.42 -15.62
C THR A 56 3.02 -15.64 -16.11
N GLY A 57 3.96 -15.79 -15.17
CA GLY A 57 5.40 -15.94 -15.45
C GLY A 57 6.11 -14.64 -15.81
N LYS A 58 5.45 -13.48 -15.64
CA LYS A 58 6.04 -12.16 -15.92
C LYS A 58 6.98 -11.71 -14.80
N TYR A 59 6.65 -12.05 -13.56
CA TYR A 59 7.43 -11.78 -12.34
C TYR A 59 7.54 -13.04 -11.48
N ASN A 60 8.33 -13.00 -10.40
CA ASN A 60 8.37 -14.11 -9.44
C ASN A 60 7.11 -14.12 -8.55
N TYR A 61 6.67 -12.94 -8.13
CA TYR A 61 5.52 -12.76 -7.25
C TYR A 61 4.47 -11.82 -7.84
N SER A 62 3.23 -12.01 -7.42
CA SER A 62 2.13 -11.06 -7.59
C SER A 62 1.89 -10.37 -6.25
N GLY A 63 1.85 -9.04 -6.24
CA GLY A 63 1.61 -8.21 -5.07
C GLY A 63 0.33 -7.39 -5.20
N ALA A 64 0.04 -6.61 -4.16
CA ALA A 64 -1.11 -5.70 -4.10
C ALA A 64 -0.69 -4.33 -3.58
N GLU A 65 -1.14 -3.29 -4.28
CA GLU A 65 -1.06 -1.89 -3.86
C GLU A 65 -2.46 -1.27 -4.01
N TYR A 66 -2.86 -0.49 -3.01
CA TYR A 66 -4.14 0.21 -2.97
C TYR A 66 -3.90 1.66 -2.59
N ARG A 67 -4.17 2.58 -3.52
CA ARG A 67 -3.72 3.98 -3.44
C ARG A 67 -4.83 4.96 -3.73
N THR A 68 -4.67 6.20 -3.27
CA THR A 68 -5.64 7.26 -3.51
C THR A 68 -5.54 7.81 -4.93
N SER A 69 -6.64 8.35 -5.45
CA SER A 69 -6.65 9.14 -6.69
C SER A 69 -6.04 10.52 -6.50
N ASP A 70 -6.20 11.08 -5.31
CA ASP A 70 -5.83 12.46 -4.98
C ASP A 70 -4.61 12.50 -4.06
N HIS A 71 -3.92 13.64 -4.07
CA HIS A 71 -2.83 13.96 -3.16
C HIS A 71 -3.33 14.69 -1.90
N TYR A 72 -2.62 14.45 -0.80
CA TYR A 72 -2.88 15.07 0.49
C TYR A 72 -1.59 15.70 1.01
N GLY A 73 -1.70 16.91 1.57
CA GLY A 73 -0.56 17.67 2.08
C GLY A 73 -0.38 17.52 3.59
N TYR A 74 0.03 18.60 4.25
CA TYR A 74 0.19 18.61 5.71
C TYR A 74 -1.08 18.16 6.45
N GLY A 75 -0.91 17.33 7.47
CA GLY A 75 -2.02 16.83 8.26
C GLY A 75 -1.64 15.63 9.13
N TYR A 76 -2.66 15.04 9.74
CA TYR A 76 -2.54 13.83 10.51
C TYR A 76 -3.04 12.63 9.69
N TYR A 77 -2.19 11.63 9.55
CA TYR A 77 -2.46 10.39 8.84
C TYR A 77 -2.59 9.24 9.84
N GLU A 78 -3.69 8.49 9.78
CA GLU A 78 -3.91 7.31 10.63
C GLU A 78 -4.32 6.11 9.78
N THR A 79 -3.87 4.93 10.19
CA THR A 79 -4.32 3.65 9.64
C THR A 79 -4.52 2.65 10.78
N SER A 80 -5.47 1.72 10.60
CA SER A 80 -5.65 0.56 11.45
C SER A 80 -5.38 -0.68 10.60
N MET A 81 -4.19 -1.26 10.72
CA MET A 81 -3.74 -2.35 9.87
C MET A 81 -3.05 -3.46 10.68
N GLN A 82 -2.98 -4.65 10.09
CA GLN A 82 -2.17 -5.77 10.56
C GLN A 82 -1.23 -6.21 9.44
N ALA A 83 0.08 -6.18 9.70
CA ALA A 83 1.10 -6.59 8.74
C ALA A 83 1.21 -8.12 8.62
N ILE A 84 1.58 -8.60 7.43
CA ILE A 84 1.94 -10.01 7.24
C ILE A 84 3.29 -10.32 7.89
N LYS A 85 3.42 -11.52 8.49
CA LYS A 85 4.68 -12.01 9.06
C LYS A 85 5.32 -13.06 8.14
N ASN A 86 6.32 -12.64 7.37
CA ASN A 86 7.16 -13.53 6.58
C ASN A 86 8.52 -12.86 6.29
N PRO A 87 9.65 -13.58 6.26
CA PRO A 87 10.90 -13.01 5.75
C PRO A 87 10.76 -12.52 4.30
N GLY A 88 11.36 -11.37 3.97
CA GLY A 88 11.41 -10.85 2.60
C GLY A 88 10.18 -10.07 2.12
N VAL A 89 9.21 -9.76 2.99
CA VAL A 89 8.05 -8.91 2.63
C VAL A 89 7.97 -7.66 3.50
N VAL A 90 7.28 -6.64 2.98
CA VAL A 90 6.97 -5.39 3.67
C VAL A 90 5.46 -5.17 3.62
N SER A 91 4.86 -4.76 4.73
CA SER A 91 3.53 -4.13 4.75
C SER A 91 3.71 -2.66 5.09
N SER A 92 3.23 -1.76 4.24
CA SER A 92 3.46 -0.33 4.36
C SER A 92 2.16 0.49 4.40
N PHE A 93 2.26 1.66 5.02
CA PHE A 93 1.32 2.78 4.90
C PHE A 93 2.17 4.04 4.75
N PHE A 94 2.00 4.75 3.64
CA PHE A 94 2.91 5.82 3.26
C PHE A 94 2.21 6.89 2.42
N THR A 95 2.83 8.06 2.32
CA THR A 95 2.52 9.08 1.31
C THR A 95 3.59 9.08 0.26
N TYR A 96 3.25 9.28 -1.01
CA TYR A 96 4.23 9.36 -2.08
C TYR A 96 3.77 10.35 -3.16
N THR A 97 4.73 11.11 -3.66
CA THR A 97 4.71 11.77 -4.96
C THR A 97 6.10 11.61 -5.59
N GLY A 98 6.21 11.69 -6.91
CA GLY A 98 7.51 11.53 -7.56
C GLY A 98 7.50 11.80 -9.05
N GLN A 99 8.60 11.42 -9.69
CA GLN A 99 8.86 11.75 -11.10
C GLN A 99 7.81 11.16 -12.06
N SER A 100 7.14 10.07 -11.69
CA SER A 100 6.01 9.51 -12.45
C SER A 100 4.82 10.46 -12.58
N GLU A 101 4.78 11.51 -11.74
CA GLU A 101 3.73 12.52 -11.64
C GLU A 101 4.30 13.93 -11.88
N ASP A 102 5.49 14.05 -12.50
CA ASP A 102 6.23 15.30 -12.74
C ASP A 102 6.50 16.13 -11.45
N ASN A 103 6.64 15.44 -10.31
CA ASN A 103 6.89 16.03 -9.00
C ASN A 103 8.25 15.60 -8.41
N PRO A 104 8.80 16.35 -7.43
CA PRO A 104 9.88 15.86 -6.57
C PRO A 104 9.49 14.56 -5.87
N TRP A 105 10.50 13.76 -5.49
CA TRP A 105 10.27 12.56 -4.70
C TRP A 105 10.15 12.93 -3.22
N ASP A 106 8.91 13.17 -2.79
CA ASP A 106 8.55 13.37 -1.39
C ASP A 106 7.75 12.16 -0.90
N GLU A 107 8.23 11.52 0.17
CA GLU A 107 7.63 10.30 0.72
C GLU A 107 7.77 10.25 2.24
N ILE A 108 6.79 9.67 2.93
CA ILE A 108 6.80 9.44 4.38
C ILE A 108 6.29 8.02 4.62
N ASP A 109 7.07 7.22 5.35
CA ASP A 109 6.87 5.78 5.46
C ASP A 109 6.54 5.31 6.88
N ILE A 110 5.59 4.38 6.96
CA ILE A 110 5.43 3.44 8.07
C ILE A 110 5.52 2.04 7.48
N GLU A 111 6.60 1.32 7.78
CA GLU A 111 6.88 0.00 7.23
C GLU A 111 7.03 -1.05 8.34
N VAL A 112 6.26 -2.13 8.23
CA VAL A 112 6.47 -3.30 9.07
C VAL A 112 7.19 -4.36 8.24
N LEU A 113 8.46 -4.58 8.58
CA LEU A 113 9.28 -5.60 7.92
C LEU A 113 8.85 -7.00 8.39
N GLY A 114 8.37 -7.83 7.48
CA GLY A 114 7.78 -9.14 7.81
C GLY A 114 8.75 -10.11 8.51
N LYS A 115 10.06 -9.87 8.43
CA LYS A 115 11.09 -10.62 9.17
C LYS A 115 10.95 -10.50 10.68
N ASP A 116 10.44 -9.37 11.18
CA ASP A 116 10.22 -9.11 12.60
C ASP A 116 9.09 -8.09 12.80
N THR A 117 7.86 -8.57 12.85
CA THR A 117 6.65 -7.75 13.03
C THR A 117 6.45 -7.23 14.45
N THR A 118 7.43 -7.38 15.34
CA THR A 118 7.46 -6.70 16.65
C THR A 118 8.08 -5.31 16.56
N LYS A 119 8.60 -4.94 15.38
CA LYS A 119 9.24 -3.66 15.09
C LYS A 119 8.55 -2.97 13.93
N VAL A 120 8.77 -1.67 13.86
CA VAL A 120 8.34 -0.79 12.77
C VAL A 120 9.52 0.07 12.33
N GLN A 121 9.63 0.30 11.02
CA GLN A 121 10.58 1.22 10.40
C GLN A 121 9.83 2.49 9.99
N PHE A 122 10.44 3.63 10.28
CA PHE A 122 9.98 4.94 9.84
C PHE A 122 11.04 5.54 8.92
N ASN A 123 10.61 6.20 7.85
CA ASN A 123 11.50 6.82 6.88
C ASN A 123 10.81 7.99 6.18
N TYR A 124 11.59 8.81 5.46
CA TYR A 124 11.08 9.85 4.58
C TYR A 124 12.11 10.27 3.51
N TYR A 125 11.62 10.84 2.41
CA TYR A 125 12.40 11.43 1.31
C TYR A 125 11.94 12.87 1.02
N THR A 126 12.87 13.70 0.54
CA THR A 126 12.68 15.12 0.16
C THR A 126 13.60 15.52 -0.99
#